data_AF-A4ZYZ3-F1
#
_entry.id   AF-A4ZYZ3-F1
#
_cell.length_a   1.000
_cell.length_b   1.000
_cell.length_c   1.000
_cell.angle_alpha   90.00
_cell.angle_beta   90.00
_cell.angle_gamma   90.00
#
_symmetry.space_group_name_H-M   'P 1'
#
loop_
_entity.id
_entity.type
_entity.pdbx_description
1 polymer ?
#
loop_
_entity_poly.entity_id
_entity_poly.type
_entity_poly.pdbx_seq_one_letter_code
_entity_poly.pdbx_strand_id
1 'polypeptide(L)'
;EFSKNTYIVLFNKDEQNQLLNKFFNKKINIESIDISETFVKKFPKFAKKTLKEVMQISKYFKYKEIDIKEKLYYIFYNIIFEVNKDILKNCLKKLKFVAIGTIADNMPIINENRIVVKEGLKEIALRENMSINYLLKEVNILTKTNITSTDIAFKIAPILNSTGRLEKADITIQFLLTEDINKIENKFKEIKNINTLRKHKEEISWNIHNENTIFKNDKFIVCYDKYTPKGISSRMATRLASYYQKVAVS
;
A
#
# COMPACT_ATOMS: atom_id res chain seq x y z
N GLU A 1 -15.50 16.89 28.93
CA GLU A 1 -15.79 16.65 27.50
C GLU A 1 -14.77 15.80 26.76
N PHE A 2 -13.58 15.51 27.31
CA PHE A 2 -12.77 14.39 26.80
C PHE A 2 -13.51 13.08 27.09
N SER A 3 -13.67 12.21 26.08
CA SER A 3 -14.07 10.79 26.19
C SER A 3 -15.55 10.36 26.05
N LYS A 4 -16.34 10.94 25.15
CA LYS A 4 -17.36 10.09 24.47
C LYS A 4 -16.66 9.39 23.29
N ASN A 5 -16.53 8.06 23.35
CA ASN A 5 -15.87 7.18 22.36
C ASN A 5 -14.33 7.19 22.28
N THR A 6 -13.61 7.47 23.37
CA THR A 6 -12.15 7.31 23.39
C THR A 6 -11.75 6.17 24.32
N TYR A 7 -11.23 5.08 23.75
CA TYR A 7 -10.68 3.97 24.54
C TYR A 7 -9.25 4.29 24.97
N ILE A 8 -8.99 4.28 26.27
CA ILE A 8 -7.64 4.45 26.83
C ILE A 8 -7.08 3.06 27.10
N VAL A 9 -6.05 2.68 26.33
CA VAL A 9 -5.39 1.38 26.44
C VAL A 9 -4.12 1.56 27.28
N LEU A 10 -3.94 0.73 28.31
CA LEU A 10 -2.84 0.82 29.27
C LEU A 10 -2.09 -0.51 29.38
N PHE A 11 -0.86 -0.44 29.89
CA PHE A 11 -0.06 -1.59 30.31
C PHE A 11 0.19 -1.46 31.83
N ASN A 12 -0.20 -2.46 32.62
CA ASN A 12 -0.21 -2.45 34.08
C ASN A 12 -1.13 -1.37 34.67
N LYS A 13 -2.44 -1.50 34.50
CA LYS A 13 -3.46 -0.51 34.88
C LYS A 13 -3.38 -0.10 36.35
N ASP A 14 -3.13 -1.04 37.26
CA ASP A 14 -3.04 -0.74 38.69
C ASP A 14 -1.88 0.20 39.01
N GLU A 15 -0.72 -0.04 38.42
CA GLU A 15 0.48 0.79 38.57
C GLU A 15 0.24 2.20 37.99
N GLN A 16 -0.41 2.29 36.81
CA GLN A 16 -0.75 3.57 36.19
C GLN A 16 -1.77 4.36 37.03
N ASN A 17 -2.79 3.69 37.56
CA ASN A 17 -3.79 4.32 38.43
C ASN A 17 -3.16 4.84 39.73
N GLN A 18 -2.21 4.11 40.33
CA GLN A 18 -1.47 4.58 41.49
C GLN A 18 -0.66 5.85 41.17
N LEU A 19 0.04 5.88 40.03
CA LEU A 19 0.81 7.05 39.58
C LEU A 19 -0.11 8.26 39.34
N LEU A 20 -1.24 8.08 38.68
CA LEU A 20 -2.22 9.13 38.43
C LEU A 20 -2.81 9.66 39.74
N ASN A 21 -3.19 8.77 40.66
CA ASN A 21 -3.72 9.16 41.96
C ASN A 21 -2.72 10.00 42.76
N LYS A 22 -1.44 9.62 42.72
CA LYS A 22 -0.34 10.36 43.35
C LYS A 22 -0.12 11.71 42.69
N PHE A 23 -0.11 11.76 41.35
CA PHE A 23 0.15 13.00 40.60
C PHE A 23 -0.94 14.06 40.82
N PHE A 24 -2.20 13.63 40.81
CA PHE A 24 -3.34 14.55 40.98
C PHE A 24 -3.80 14.71 42.43
N ASN A 25 -3.14 14.04 43.37
CA ASN A 25 -3.48 13.99 44.80
C ASN A 25 -4.98 13.73 45.06
N LYS A 26 -5.60 12.90 44.22
CA LYS A 26 -7.01 12.52 44.29
C LYS A 26 -7.23 11.18 43.61
N LYS A 27 -8.26 10.45 44.01
CA LYS A 27 -8.62 9.18 43.36
C LYS A 27 -9.24 9.47 42.00
N ILE A 28 -8.52 9.13 40.93
CA ILE A 28 -8.98 9.18 39.55
C ILE A 28 -9.31 7.76 39.12
N ASN A 29 -10.52 7.56 38.60
CA ASN A 29 -10.90 6.32 37.97
C ASN A 29 -11.08 6.57 36.47
N ILE A 30 -10.11 6.12 35.68
CA ILE A 30 -10.16 6.22 34.22
C ILE A 30 -10.69 4.90 33.68
N GLU A 31 -11.75 4.96 32.87
CA GLU A 31 -12.21 3.81 32.12
C GLU A 31 -11.14 3.44 31.08
N SER A 32 -10.47 2.31 31.32
CA SER A 32 -9.31 1.89 30.56
C SER A 32 -9.23 0.38 30.41
N ILE A 33 -8.65 -0.05 29.28
CA ILE A 33 -8.42 -1.45 28.92
C ILE A 33 -6.96 -1.79 29.24
N ASP A 34 -6.72 -2.79 30.08
CA ASP A 34 -5.37 -3.28 30.38
C ASP A 34 -4.99 -4.42 29.44
N ILE A 35 -3.98 -4.21 28.59
CA ILE A 35 -3.49 -5.23 27.65
C ILE A 35 -2.38 -6.11 28.25
N SER A 36 -1.87 -5.76 29.43
CA SER A 36 -0.79 -6.51 30.09
C SER A 36 -1.24 -7.91 30.50
N GLU A 37 -2.47 -8.09 31.00
CA GLU A 37 -2.98 -9.41 31.38
C GLU A 37 -2.99 -10.38 30.20
N THR A 38 -3.52 -9.94 29.05
CA THR A 38 -3.59 -10.76 27.85
C THR A 38 -2.19 -11.05 27.28
N PHE A 39 -1.30 -10.05 27.33
CA PHE A 39 0.08 -10.22 26.90
C PHE A 39 0.86 -11.19 27.80
N VAL A 40 0.72 -11.08 29.12
CA VAL A 40 1.41 -11.92 30.11
C VAL A 40 0.91 -13.36 30.08
N LYS A 41 -0.39 -13.59 29.88
CA LYS A 41 -0.93 -14.94 29.64
C LYS A 41 -0.22 -15.64 28.48
N LYS A 42 0.10 -14.89 27.42
CA LYS A 42 0.79 -15.41 26.23
C LYS A 42 2.32 -15.48 26.39
N PHE A 43 2.89 -14.58 27.18
CA PHE A 43 4.32 -14.50 27.43
C PHE A 43 4.62 -14.34 28.94
N PRO A 44 4.55 -15.44 29.72
CA PRO A 44 4.64 -15.39 31.18
C PRO A 44 5.95 -14.78 31.71
N LYS A 45 7.04 -14.89 30.93
CA LYS A 45 8.35 -14.30 31.26
C LYS A 45 8.34 -12.77 31.41
N PHE A 46 7.28 -12.08 30.97
CA PHE A 46 7.13 -10.64 31.10
C PHE A 46 6.15 -10.21 32.21
N ALA A 47 5.64 -11.15 33.03
CA ALA A 47 4.61 -10.88 34.06
C ALA A 47 4.91 -9.75 35.05
N LYS A 48 6.19 -9.45 35.29
CA LYS A 48 6.63 -8.44 36.26
C LYS A 48 7.49 -7.35 35.62
N LYS A 49 7.39 -7.20 34.30
CA LYS A 49 8.21 -6.25 33.53
C LYS A 49 7.39 -5.02 33.21
N THR A 50 7.94 -3.85 33.48
CA THR A 50 7.42 -2.58 32.97
C THR A 50 7.63 -2.47 31.46
N LEU A 51 6.86 -1.61 30.77
CA LEU A 51 7.03 -1.39 29.33
C LEU A 51 8.47 -0.93 28.97
N LYS A 52 9.12 -0.18 29.88
CA LYS A 52 10.53 0.25 29.77
C LYS A 52 11.50 -0.93 29.85
N GLU A 53 11.25 -1.91 30.72
CA GLU A 53 12.09 -3.11 30.80
C GLU A 53 11.87 -4.04 29.60
N VAL A 54 10.63 -4.18 29.12
CA VAL A 54 10.33 -4.90 27.87
C VAL A 54 11.09 -4.24 26.70
N MET A 55 11.22 -2.91 26.71
CA MET A 55 12.00 -2.14 25.73
C MET A 55 13.49 -2.44 25.73
N GLN A 56 14.11 -2.61 26.89
CA GLN A 56 15.53 -2.96 26.98
C GLN A 56 15.82 -4.38 26.49
N ILE A 57 14.83 -5.27 26.51
CA ILE A 57 14.98 -6.68 26.08
C ILE A 57 14.80 -6.81 24.54
N SER A 58 14.08 -5.90 23.90
CA SER A 58 13.77 -6.00 22.47
C SER A 58 15.00 -5.73 21.59
N LYS A 59 15.37 -6.71 20.75
CA LYS A 59 16.47 -6.59 19.76
C LYS A 59 16.19 -5.54 18.67
N TYR A 60 14.93 -5.12 18.51
CA TYR A 60 14.50 -4.21 17.44
C TYR A 60 15.19 -2.83 17.53
N PHE A 61 15.49 -2.36 18.74
CA PHE A 61 16.13 -1.05 18.96
C PHE A 61 17.65 -1.11 19.07
N LYS A 62 18.26 -2.29 18.83
CA LYS A 62 19.71 -2.48 19.02
C LYS A 62 20.56 -1.72 17.98
N TYR A 63 19.97 -1.38 16.83
CA TYR A 63 20.72 -0.84 15.68
C TYR A 63 20.21 0.51 15.18
N LYS A 64 19.33 1.19 15.95
CA LYS A 64 18.77 2.48 15.55
C LYS A 64 18.60 3.35 16.80
N GLU A 65 19.20 4.54 16.80
CA GLU A 65 18.90 5.57 17.79
C GLU A 65 17.53 6.15 17.47
N ILE A 66 16.58 5.95 18.38
CA ILE A 66 15.19 6.35 18.24
C ILE A 66 14.77 6.97 19.58
N ASP A 67 13.95 8.02 19.54
CA ASP A 67 13.38 8.63 20.75
C ASP A 67 12.58 7.62 21.58
N ILE A 68 12.55 7.82 22.90
CA ILE A 68 11.89 6.91 23.83
C ILE A 68 10.39 6.79 23.55
N LYS A 69 9.73 7.86 23.06
CA LYS A 69 8.30 7.82 22.74
C LYS A 69 8.03 6.90 21.56
N GLU A 70 8.82 6.98 20.49
CA GLU A 70 8.72 6.08 19.35
C GLU A 70 9.01 4.63 19.75
N LYS A 71 10.02 4.39 20.59
CA LYS A 71 10.31 3.04 21.09
C LYS A 71 9.13 2.45 21.88
N LEU A 72 8.54 3.24 22.77
CA LEU A 72 7.36 2.85 23.55
C LEU A 72 6.15 2.61 22.63
N TYR A 73 5.92 3.48 21.65
CA TYR A 73 4.87 3.32 20.64
C TYR A 73 5.04 2.00 19.87
N TYR A 74 6.24 1.72 19.36
CA TYR A 74 6.52 0.49 18.62
C TYR A 74 6.28 -0.76 19.45
N ILE A 75 6.70 -0.80 20.72
CA ILE A 75 6.44 -1.97 21.57
C ILE A 75 4.97 -2.11 21.86
N PHE A 76 4.31 -1.03 22.25
CA PHE A 76 2.90 -1.05 22.56
C PHE A 76 2.08 -1.51 21.36
N TYR A 77 2.39 -0.99 20.17
CA TYR A 77 1.83 -1.44 18.90
C TYR A 77 2.06 -2.94 18.68
N ASN A 78 3.30 -3.42 18.82
CA ASN A 78 3.61 -4.84 18.64
C ASN A 78 2.87 -5.74 19.65
N ILE A 79 2.71 -5.30 20.90
CA ILE A 79 1.94 -6.03 21.91
C ILE A 79 0.47 -6.12 21.49
N ILE A 80 -0.13 -5.01 21.02
CA ILE A 80 -1.51 -5.00 20.53
C ILE A 80 -1.68 -5.99 19.37
N PHE A 81 -0.78 -5.98 18.38
CA PHE A 81 -0.86 -6.91 17.24
C PHE A 81 -0.62 -8.36 17.64
N GLU A 82 0.26 -8.61 18.60
CA GLU A 82 0.54 -9.96 19.08
C GLU A 82 -0.61 -10.52 19.93
N VAL A 83 -1.30 -9.67 20.69
CA VAL A 83 -2.53 -10.02 21.41
C VAL A 83 -3.68 -10.23 20.43
N ASN A 84 -3.76 -9.42 19.37
CA ASN A 84 -4.84 -9.44 18.38
C ASN A 84 -4.35 -9.98 17.03
N LYS A 85 -3.90 -11.24 16.99
CA LYS A 85 -3.37 -11.86 15.76
C LYS A 85 -4.34 -11.84 14.58
N ASP A 86 -5.65 -11.84 14.83
CA ASP A 86 -6.65 -11.76 13.77
C ASP A 86 -6.65 -10.40 13.07
N ILE A 87 -6.38 -9.31 13.79
CA ILE A 87 -6.18 -7.98 13.20
C ILE A 87 -4.96 -8.01 12.28
N LEU A 88 -3.85 -8.59 12.75
CA LEU A 88 -2.65 -8.74 11.93
C LEU A 88 -2.95 -9.55 10.67
N LYS A 89 -3.66 -10.67 10.79
CA LYS A 89 -4.03 -11.54 9.67
C LYS A 89 -4.87 -10.78 8.63
N ASN A 90 -5.82 -9.97 9.07
CA ASN A 90 -6.64 -9.15 8.18
C ASN A 90 -5.82 -8.04 7.48
N CYS A 91 -4.85 -7.43 8.19
CA CYS A 91 -3.93 -6.48 7.59
C CYS A 91 -3.01 -7.14 6.56
N LEU A 92 -2.47 -8.32 6.87
CA LEU A 92 -1.62 -9.10 5.96
C LEU A 92 -2.38 -9.43 4.67
N LYS A 93 -3.64 -9.86 4.76
CA LYS A 93 -4.50 -10.08 3.59
C LYS A 93 -4.64 -8.88 2.66
N LYS A 94 -4.52 -7.66 3.17
CA LYS A 94 -4.60 -6.42 2.37
C LYS A 94 -3.27 -6.06 1.70
N LEU A 95 -2.15 -6.66 2.11
CA LEU A 95 -0.83 -6.39 1.51
C LEU A 95 -0.77 -6.69 0.02
N LYS A 96 -1.61 -7.58 -0.51
CA LYS A 96 -1.73 -7.78 -1.97
C LYS A 96 -2.05 -6.49 -2.72
N PHE A 97 -2.95 -5.65 -2.19
CA PHE A 97 -3.29 -4.37 -2.82
C PHE A 97 -2.17 -3.35 -2.67
N VAL A 98 -1.55 -3.30 -1.48
CA VAL A 98 -0.40 -2.42 -1.23
C VAL A 98 0.78 -2.78 -2.13
N ALA A 99 1.06 -4.07 -2.32
CA ALA A 99 2.10 -4.55 -3.22
C ALA A 99 1.81 -4.17 -4.67
N ILE A 100 0.56 -4.34 -5.15
CA ILE A 100 0.17 -3.90 -6.49
C ILE A 100 0.41 -2.40 -6.67
N GLY A 101 -0.02 -1.57 -5.71
CA GLY A 101 0.21 -0.12 -5.76
C GLY A 101 1.70 0.24 -5.74
N THR A 102 2.46 -0.34 -4.81
CA THR A 102 3.92 -0.12 -4.67
C THR A 102 4.65 -0.43 -5.98
N ILE A 103 4.30 -1.55 -6.64
CA ILE A 103 4.88 -1.95 -7.91
C ILE A 103 4.39 -1.04 -9.05
N ALA A 104 3.10 -0.69 -9.08
CA ALA A 104 2.51 0.15 -10.11
C ALA A 104 3.06 1.58 -10.11
N ASP A 105 3.45 2.08 -8.93
CA ASP A 105 4.08 3.40 -8.73
C ASP A 105 5.59 3.37 -8.93
N ASN A 106 6.16 2.24 -9.37
CA ASN A 106 7.60 2.05 -9.57
C ASN A 106 8.43 2.45 -8.33
N MET A 107 7.91 2.23 -7.13
CA MET A 107 8.63 2.56 -5.91
C MET A 107 9.87 1.67 -5.74
N PRO A 108 10.98 2.17 -5.18
CA PRO A 108 12.16 1.36 -4.90
C PRO A 108 11.82 0.15 -4.02
N ILE A 109 12.12 -1.07 -4.49
CA ILE A 109 11.88 -2.32 -3.74
C ILE A 109 13.06 -2.61 -2.80
N ILE A 110 13.24 -1.72 -1.84
CA ILE A 110 14.23 -1.81 -0.75
C ILE A 110 13.52 -1.72 0.61
N ASN A 111 14.21 -2.09 1.69
CA ASN A 111 13.71 -1.97 3.08
C ASN A 111 12.25 -2.42 3.27
N GLU A 112 11.36 -1.53 3.70
CA GLU A 112 9.96 -1.78 3.99
C GLU A 112 9.19 -2.19 2.73
N ASN A 113 9.41 -1.52 1.60
CA ASN A 113 8.76 -1.84 0.32
C ASN A 113 9.09 -3.26 -0.13
N ARG A 114 10.33 -3.73 0.12
CA ARG A 114 10.71 -5.12 -0.17
C ARG A 114 9.90 -6.12 0.65
N ILE A 115 9.64 -5.83 1.93
CA ILE A 115 8.85 -6.70 2.80
C ILE A 115 7.39 -6.69 2.33
N VAL A 116 6.81 -5.51 2.11
CA VAL A 116 5.43 -5.34 1.64
C VAL A 116 5.20 -6.07 0.31
N VAL A 117 6.07 -5.88 -0.66
CA VAL A 117 5.97 -6.56 -1.97
C VAL A 117 6.11 -8.07 -1.81
N LYS A 118 7.08 -8.55 -1.02
CA LYS A 118 7.27 -9.98 -0.80
C LYS A 118 6.04 -10.63 -0.18
N GLU A 119 5.52 -10.07 0.91
CA GLU A 119 4.36 -10.63 1.59
C GLU A 119 3.07 -10.45 0.76
N GLY A 120 2.90 -9.32 0.08
CA GLY A 120 1.76 -9.12 -0.82
C GLY A 120 1.75 -10.08 -2.02
N LEU A 121 2.92 -10.42 -2.59
CA LEU A 121 3.00 -11.44 -3.66
C LEU A 121 2.65 -12.83 -3.15
N LYS A 122 2.99 -13.18 -1.90
CA LYS A 122 2.53 -14.44 -1.28
C LYS A 122 1.00 -14.45 -1.15
N GLU A 123 0.40 -13.36 -0.70
CA GLU A 123 -1.07 -13.25 -0.60
C GLU A 123 -1.76 -13.38 -1.97
N ILE A 124 -1.16 -12.85 -3.05
CA ILE A 124 -1.63 -13.06 -4.42
C ILE A 124 -1.48 -14.54 -4.82
N ALA A 125 -0.40 -15.20 -4.39
CA ALA A 125 -0.15 -16.61 -4.66
C ALA A 125 -1.22 -17.54 -4.07
N LEU A 126 -1.87 -17.16 -2.97
CA LEU A 126 -2.93 -17.95 -2.33
C LEU A 126 -4.22 -18.04 -3.16
N ARG A 127 -4.42 -17.15 -4.15
CA ARG A 127 -5.62 -17.10 -5.00
C ARG A 127 -6.94 -16.94 -4.22
N GLU A 128 -6.92 -16.31 -3.06
CA GLU A 128 -8.14 -16.08 -2.25
C GLU A 128 -8.97 -14.88 -2.72
N ASN A 129 -8.43 -13.98 -3.56
CA ASN A 129 -9.10 -12.76 -3.97
C ASN A 129 -9.63 -12.86 -5.40
N MET A 130 -10.96 -12.85 -5.54
CA MET A 130 -11.64 -13.08 -6.82
C MET A 130 -11.27 -12.05 -7.90
N SER A 131 -11.21 -10.76 -7.57
CA SER A 131 -10.90 -9.70 -8.53
C SER A 131 -9.46 -9.78 -9.03
N ILE A 132 -8.49 -10.06 -8.15
CA ILE A 132 -7.10 -10.32 -8.55
C ILE A 132 -7.01 -11.60 -9.40
N ASN A 133 -7.69 -12.68 -9.02
CA ASN A 133 -7.72 -13.90 -9.85
C ASN A 133 -8.28 -13.63 -11.25
N TYR A 134 -9.31 -12.79 -11.34
CA TYR A 134 -9.88 -12.38 -12.62
C TYR A 134 -8.85 -11.63 -13.48
N LEU A 135 -8.09 -10.69 -12.89
CA LEU A 135 -6.97 -10.03 -13.58
C LEU A 135 -5.92 -11.03 -14.07
N LEU A 136 -5.50 -11.97 -13.20
CA LEU A 136 -4.50 -12.97 -13.53
C LEU A 136 -4.98 -13.87 -14.68
N LYS A 137 -6.27 -14.19 -14.73
CA LYS A 137 -6.90 -14.91 -15.83
C LYS A 137 -6.82 -14.12 -17.13
N GLU A 138 -7.26 -12.86 -17.11
CA GLU A 138 -7.30 -11.99 -18.29
C GLU A 138 -5.92 -11.69 -18.89
N VAL A 139 -4.85 -11.78 -18.09
CA VAL A 139 -3.47 -11.63 -18.55
C VAL A 139 -2.72 -12.97 -18.69
N ASN A 140 -3.46 -14.08 -18.70
CA ASN A 140 -2.97 -15.45 -18.96
C ASN A 140 -1.82 -15.89 -18.03
N ILE A 141 -1.92 -15.57 -16.73
CA ILE A 141 -0.96 -15.99 -15.70
C ILE A 141 -1.62 -16.59 -14.45
N LEU A 142 -2.93 -16.87 -14.48
CA LEU A 142 -3.64 -17.44 -13.33
C LEU A 142 -3.01 -18.75 -12.84
N THR A 143 -2.61 -19.62 -13.77
CA THR A 143 -2.00 -20.94 -13.50
C THR A 143 -0.50 -20.86 -13.22
N LYS A 144 0.12 -19.68 -13.32
CA LYS A 144 1.54 -19.51 -13.03
C LYS A 144 1.79 -19.74 -11.54
N THR A 145 2.69 -20.66 -11.22
CA THR A 145 3.02 -21.04 -9.83
C THR A 145 3.48 -19.84 -9.01
N ASN A 146 4.35 -19.01 -9.58
CA ASN A 146 4.93 -17.85 -8.92
C ASN A 146 4.61 -16.57 -9.71
N ILE A 147 3.82 -15.68 -9.09
CA ILE A 147 3.60 -14.33 -9.60
C ILE A 147 4.75 -13.45 -9.13
N THR A 148 5.43 -12.78 -10.06
CA THR A 148 6.58 -11.92 -9.77
C THR A 148 6.20 -10.45 -9.80
N SER A 149 7.05 -9.59 -9.23
CA SER A 149 6.89 -8.14 -9.36
C SER A 149 6.87 -7.69 -10.82
N THR A 150 7.65 -8.34 -11.68
CA THR A 150 7.65 -8.12 -13.14
C THR A 150 6.29 -8.42 -13.76
N ASP A 151 5.62 -9.51 -13.39
CA ASP A 151 4.28 -9.79 -13.90
C ASP A 151 3.30 -8.68 -13.52
N ILE A 152 3.35 -8.22 -12.26
CA ILE A 152 2.51 -7.12 -11.80
C ILE A 152 2.82 -5.85 -12.58
N ALA A 153 4.09 -5.46 -12.69
CA ALA A 153 4.54 -4.22 -13.32
C ALA A 153 4.16 -4.14 -14.81
N PHE A 154 4.27 -5.25 -15.55
CA PHE A 154 4.11 -5.23 -17.01
C PHE A 154 2.75 -5.75 -17.49
N LYS A 155 2.06 -6.59 -16.71
CA LYS A 155 0.77 -7.17 -17.12
C LYS A 155 -0.42 -6.55 -16.38
N ILE A 156 -0.29 -6.30 -15.09
CA ILE A 156 -1.42 -5.83 -14.26
C ILE A 156 -1.47 -4.31 -14.15
N ALA A 157 -0.37 -3.69 -13.72
CA ALA A 157 -0.30 -2.24 -13.48
C ALA A 157 -0.74 -1.40 -14.69
N PRO A 158 -0.37 -1.72 -15.95
CA PRO A 158 -0.81 -0.94 -17.11
C PRO A 158 -2.32 -0.95 -17.33
N ILE A 159 -3.00 -2.03 -16.96
CA ILE A 159 -4.46 -2.17 -17.08
C ILE A 159 -5.11 -1.30 -16.00
N LEU A 160 -4.71 -1.46 -14.75
CA LEU A 160 -5.29 -0.74 -13.61
C LEU A 160 -5.03 0.77 -13.67
N ASN A 161 -3.85 1.20 -14.11
CA ASN A 161 -3.49 2.60 -14.22
C ASN A 161 -4.17 3.33 -15.39
N SER A 162 -4.77 2.59 -16.33
CA SER A 162 -5.47 3.19 -17.46
C SER A 162 -6.68 4.02 -17.03
N THR A 163 -7.34 3.65 -15.93
CA THR A 163 -8.50 4.37 -15.40
C THR A 163 -8.11 5.67 -14.74
N GLY A 164 -7.02 5.71 -13.97
CA GLY A 164 -6.49 6.95 -13.39
C GLY A 164 -6.07 7.98 -14.44
N ARG A 165 -5.47 7.52 -15.55
CA ARG A 165 -5.05 8.39 -16.67
C ARG A 165 -6.22 9.01 -17.45
N LEU A 166 -7.41 8.45 -17.32
CA LEU A 166 -8.63 8.93 -17.95
C LEU A 166 -9.65 9.41 -16.89
N GLU A 167 -9.17 9.78 -15.69
CA GLU A 167 -9.96 10.39 -14.60
C GLU A 167 -11.13 9.52 -14.09
N LYS A 168 -10.97 8.19 -14.13
CA LYS A 168 -11.96 7.21 -13.65
C LYS A 168 -11.39 6.20 -12.65
N ALA A 169 -10.48 6.66 -11.78
CA ALA A 169 -9.75 5.80 -10.83
C ALA A 169 -10.67 4.95 -9.94
N ASP A 170 -11.85 5.49 -9.59
CA ASP A 170 -12.85 4.87 -8.72
C ASP A 170 -13.27 3.48 -9.21
N ILE A 171 -13.32 3.26 -10.53
CA ILE A 171 -13.69 1.98 -11.13
C ILE A 171 -12.70 0.89 -10.73
N THR A 172 -11.39 1.19 -10.74
CA THR A 172 -10.35 0.24 -10.34
C THR A 172 -10.48 -0.13 -8.86
N ILE A 173 -10.75 0.85 -8.00
CA ILE A 173 -10.93 0.62 -6.56
C ILE A 173 -12.15 -0.28 -6.34
N GLN A 174 -13.28 0.07 -6.96
CA GLN A 174 -14.51 -0.70 -6.84
C GLN A 174 -14.36 -2.12 -7.42
N PHE A 175 -13.55 -2.31 -8.46
CA PHE A 175 -13.21 -3.61 -9.02
C PHE A 175 -12.38 -4.45 -8.04
N LEU A 176 -11.34 -3.87 -7.44
CA LEU A 176 -10.45 -4.59 -6.52
C LEU A 176 -11.16 -5.00 -5.22
N LEU A 177 -12.11 -4.18 -4.75
CA LEU A 177 -12.80 -4.38 -3.47
C LEU A 177 -14.11 -5.16 -3.56
N THR A 178 -14.66 -5.42 -4.75
CA THR A 178 -15.90 -6.21 -4.88
C THR A 178 -15.64 -7.71 -4.75
N GLU A 179 -16.60 -8.41 -4.13
CA GLU A 179 -16.62 -9.88 -4.02
C GLU A 179 -17.72 -10.51 -4.88
N ASP A 180 -18.59 -9.69 -5.48
CA ASP A 180 -19.64 -10.12 -6.42
C ASP A 180 -19.04 -10.34 -7.82
N ILE A 181 -19.12 -11.56 -8.33
CA ILE A 181 -18.58 -11.96 -9.63
C ILE A 181 -19.16 -11.15 -10.80
N ASN A 182 -20.46 -10.84 -10.78
CA ASN A 182 -21.09 -10.06 -11.83
C ASN A 182 -20.55 -8.63 -11.84
N LYS A 183 -20.31 -8.06 -10.65
CA LYS A 183 -19.67 -6.74 -10.52
C LYS A 183 -18.21 -6.77 -10.96
N ILE A 184 -17.47 -7.84 -10.65
CA ILE A 184 -16.08 -8.03 -11.11
C ILE A 184 -16.03 -7.99 -12.64
N GLU A 185 -16.86 -8.79 -13.31
CA GLU A 185 -16.91 -8.87 -14.77
C GLU A 185 -17.29 -7.54 -15.41
N ASN A 186 -18.36 -6.91 -14.93
CA ASN A 186 -18.84 -5.64 -15.46
C ASN A 186 -17.80 -4.52 -15.31
N LYS A 187 -17.20 -4.39 -14.11
CA LYS A 187 -16.17 -3.37 -13.87
C LYS A 187 -14.90 -3.66 -14.66
N PHE A 188 -14.50 -4.92 -14.76
CA PHE A 188 -13.32 -5.27 -15.56
C PHE A 188 -13.53 -4.96 -17.04
N LYS A 189 -14.72 -5.24 -17.59
CA LYS A 189 -15.07 -4.85 -18.96
C LYS A 189 -14.93 -3.36 -19.17
N GLU A 190 -15.37 -2.55 -18.20
CA GLU A 190 -15.21 -1.10 -18.23
C GLU A 190 -13.73 -0.68 -18.20
N ILE A 191 -12.93 -1.24 -17.29
CA ILE A 191 -11.47 -1.03 -17.21
C ILE A 191 -10.80 -1.40 -18.54
N LYS A 192 -11.18 -2.53 -19.14
CA LYS A 192 -10.63 -3.02 -20.42
C LYS A 192 -10.96 -2.06 -21.56
N ASN A 193 -12.19 -1.57 -21.64
CA ASN A 193 -12.60 -0.57 -22.63
C ASN A 193 -11.80 0.73 -22.46
N ILE A 194 -11.61 1.19 -21.22
CA ILE A 194 -10.79 2.37 -20.92
C ILE A 194 -9.33 2.16 -21.33
N ASN A 195 -8.77 0.98 -21.04
CA ASN A 195 -7.41 0.63 -21.45
C ASN A 195 -7.25 0.59 -22.97
N THR A 196 -8.23 0.05 -23.70
CA THR A 196 -8.25 0.05 -25.17
C THR A 196 -8.32 1.46 -25.73
N LEU A 197 -9.23 2.29 -25.19
CA LEU A 197 -9.35 3.70 -25.59
C LEU A 197 -8.05 4.47 -25.32
N ARG A 198 -7.41 4.24 -24.17
CA ARG A 198 -6.10 4.81 -23.84
C ARG A 198 -5.04 4.42 -24.90
N LYS A 199 -4.93 3.12 -25.24
CA LYS A 199 -3.98 2.64 -26.27
C LYS A 199 -4.23 3.31 -27.63
N HIS A 200 -5.49 3.37 -28.04
CA HIS A 200 -5.88 4.00 -29.30
C HIS A 200 -5.52 5.49 -29.33
N LYS A 201 -5.81 6.23 -28.25
CA LYS A 201 -5.44 7.64 -28.15
C LYS A 201 -3.92 7.86 -28.12
N GLU A 202 -3.17 6.97 -27.48
CA GLU A 202 -1.70 6.97 -27.54
C GLU A 202 -1.16 6.75 -28.95
N GLU A 203 -1.78 5.84 -29.70
CA GLU A 203 -1.41 5.56 -31.08
C GLU A 203 -1.72 6.74 -32.01
N ILE A 204 -2.89 7.37 -31.86
CA ILE A 204 -3.21 8.62 -32.57
C ILE A 204 -2.21 9.71 -32.24
N SER A 205 -1.94 9.95 -30.95
CA SER A 205 -0.97 10.98 -30.52
C SER A 205 0.42 10.69 -31.09
N TRP A 206 0.78 9.41 -31.18
CA TRP A 206 2.01 8.97 -31.82
C TRP A 206 1.99 9.13 -33.34
N ASN A 207 0.87 8.97 -34.04
CA ASN A 207 0.89 9.13 -35.49
C ASN A 207 0.80 10.60 -35.93
N ILE A 208 0.31 11.47 -35.05
CA ILE A 208 0.22 12.91 -35.30
C ILE A 208 1.55 13.61 -35.00
N HIS A 209 2.40 13.09 -34.10
CA HIS A 209 3.67 13.77 -33.81
C HIS A 209 4.53 13.90 -35.07
N ASN A 210 4.94 15.12 -35.38
CA ASN A 210 5.77 15.43 -36.53
C ASN A 210 6.67 16.63 -36.22
N GLU A 211 7.47 17.07 -37.19
CA GLU A 211 8.39 18.20 -37.01
C GLU A 211 7.70 19.50 -36.58
N ASN A 212 6.41 19.69 -36.90
CA ASN A 212 5.65 20.87 -36.47
C ASN A 212 5.17 20.79 -35.02
N THR A 213 5.12 19.59 -34.42
CA THR A 213 4.74 19.39 -33.03
C THR A 213 5.94 19.09 -32.14
N ILE A 214 7.14 18.97 -32.71
CA ILE A 214 8.37 18.62 -32.01
C ILE A 214 9.43 19.69 -32.18
N PHE A 215 9.85 20.27 -31.07
CA PHE A 215 11.14 20.93 -30.96
C PHE A 215 12.19 19.92 -30.48
N LYS A 216 13.33 19.87 -31.18
CA LYS A 216 14.45 18.98 -30.83
C LYS A 216 15.76 19.75 -30.86
N ASN A 217 16.60 19.54 -29.86
CA ASN A 217 18.00 19.94 -29.88
C ASN A 217 18.91 18.78 -29.45
N ASP A 218 20.17 19.06 -29.15
CA ASP A 218 21.13 18.03 -28.74
C ASP A 218 20.80 17.38 -27.40
N LYS A 219 20.18 18.11 -26.47
CA LYS A 219 19.97 17.69 -25.08
C LYS A 219 18.58 17.15 -24.80
N PHE A 220 17.55 17.70 -25.43
CA PHE A 220 16.16 17.38 -25.13
C PHE A 220 15.22 17.54 -26.32
N ILE A 221 14.01 17.02 -26.11
CA ILE A 221 12.89 17.09 -27.03
C ILE A 221 11.68 17.65 -26.30
N VAL A 222 10.98 18.58 -26.93
CA VAL A 222 9.67 19.06 -26.48
C VAL A 222 8.67 18.71 -27.56
N CYS A 223 7.65 17.92 -27.20
CA CYS A 223 6.49 17.68 -28.03
C CYS A 223 5.33 18.50 -27.47
N TYR A 224 4.64 19.27 -28.31
CA TYR A 224 3.42 19.94 -27.92
C TYR A 224 2.34 19.64 -28.94
N ASP A 225 1.24 19.05 -28.46
CA ASP A 225 0.04 18.83 -29.25
C ASP A 225 -1.20 19.11 -28.41
N LYS A 226 -2.05 20.03 -28.89
CA LYS A 226 -3.28 20.44 -28.20
C LYS A 226 -4.34 19.32 -28.15
N TYR A 227 -4.22 18.32 -29.01
CA TYR A 227 -5.17 17.20 -29.09
C TYR A 227 -4.77 16.01 -28.22
N THR A 228 -3.51 15.95 -27.77
CA THR A 228 -3.00 14.91 -26.87
C THR A 228 -3.57 15.11 -25.46
N PRO A 229 -4.33 14.15 -24.91
CA PRO A 229 -4.86 14.26 -23.56
C PRO A 229 -3.76 14.29 -22.49
N LYS A 230 -3.96 15.05 -21.41
CA LYS A 230 -3.01 15.19 -20.30
C LYS A 230 -2.54 13.83 -19.72
N GLY A 231 -3.45 12.87 -19.54
CA GLY A 231 -3.10 11.54 -19.03
C GLY A 231 -2.26 10.66 -19.98
N ILE A 232 -2.11 11.09 -21.23
CA ILE A 232 -1.34 10.42 -22.28
C ILE A 232 0.01 11.12 -22.54
N SER A 233 0.13 12.43 -22.32
CA SER A 233 1.38 13.17 -22.61
C SER A 233 2.59 12.57 -21.89
N SER A 234 2.44 12.13 -20.63
CA SER A 234 3.52 11.41 -19.91
C SER A 234 4.04 10.17 -20.65
N ARG A 235 3.17 9.40 -21.30
CA ARG A 235 3.56 8.21 -22.08
C ARG A 235 4.14 8.58 -23.43
N MET A 236 3.65 9.66 -24.05
CA MET A 236 4.27 10.25 -25.23
C MET A 236 5.70 10.68 -24.92
N ALA A 237 5.94 11.38 -23.81
CA ALA A 237 7.27 11.77 -23.36
C ALA A 237 8.18 10.54 -23.16
N THR A 238 7.73 9.50 -22.44
CA THR A 238 8.54 8.28 -22.28
C THR A 238 8.88 7.62 -23.62
N ARG A 239 7.92 7.56 -24.56
CA ARG A 239 8.13 6.93 -25.87
C ARG A 239 9.05 7.74 -26.77
N LEU A 240 8.91 9.06 -26.78
CA LEU A 240 9.80 9.99 -27.48
C LEU A 240 11.21 9.92 -26.93
N ALA A 241 11.37 9.87 -25.61
CA ALA A 241 12.66 9.76 -24.96
C ALA A 241 13.41 8.50 -25.41
N SER A 242 12.72 7.36 -25.44
CA SER A 242 13.28 6.09 -25.91
C SER A 242 13.59 6.10 -27.41
N TYR A 243 12.72 6.66 -28.24
CA TYR A 243 12.89 6.69 -29.70
C TYR A 243 14.07 7.55 -30.13
N TYR A 244 14.21 8.73 -29.53
CA TYR A 244 15.26 9.69 -29.89
C TYR A 244 16.51 9.60 -29.01
N GLN A 245 16.49 8.77 -27.96
CA GLN A 245 17.55 8.65 -26.94
C GLN A 245 17.90 9.98 -26.27
N LYS A 246 16.88 10.78 -25.95
CA LYS A 246 17.03 12.10 -25.31
C LYS A 246 16.01 12.28 -24.20
N VAL A 247 16.22 13.26 -23.32
CA VAL A 247 15.17 13.67 -22.39
C VAL A 247 14.01 14.25 -23.19
N ALA A 248 12.79 13.78 -22.97
CA ALA A 248 11.62 14.28 -23.67
C ALA A 248 10.57 14.83 -22.69
N VAL A 249 9.96 15.93 -23.09
CA VAL A 249 8.82 16.58 -22.42
C VAL A 249 7.68 16.61 -23.42
N SER A 250 6.47 16.27 -22.99
CA SER A 250 5.27 16.25 -23.84
C SER A 250 4.07 16.87 -23.16
#